data_AF-A0A124G014-F1
#
_entry.id   AF-A0A124G014-F1
#
_cell.length_a   1.000
_cell.length_b   1.000
_cell.length_c   1.000
_cell.angle_alpha   90.00
_cell.angle_beta   90.00
_cell.angle_gamma   90.00
#
_symmetry.space_group_name_H-M   'P 1'
#
loop_
_entity.id
_entity.type
_entity.pdbx_description
1 polymer ?
#
loop_
_entity_poly.entity_id
_entity_poly.type
_entity_poly.pdbx_seq_one_letter_code
_entity_poly.pdbx_strand_id
1 'polypeptide(L)'
;AFFLGMLILMRFLINGNYGRAFKACRDDFVAASLLGFKTAHYRVLSLAISGFYCGIAGGLMAGFLTYLQPIMFDMQKSTELTAVVVFGGLGSLSGSIIGTAVLGIVTEVFRPISQYRMLIYGAIMVIIMVARPEGIMGQHEIGPKLLRSLFSRKTVNEVDGTHG
;
A
#
# COMPACT_ATOMS: atom_id res chain seq x y z
N ALA A 1 -9.29 -9.98 -11.63
CA ALA A 1 -10.00 -10.61 -10.48
C ALA A 1 -9.06 -10.91 -9.32
N PHE A 2 -7.97 -11.68 -9.53
CA PHE A 2 -7.04 -12.11 -8.48
C PHE A 2 -6.47 -10.97 -7.62
N PHE A 3 -5.94 -9.92 -8.24
CA PHE A 3 -5.38 -8.76 -7.53
C PHE A 3 -6.42 -8.03 -6.66
N LEU A 4 -7.67 -7.93 -7.15
CA LEU A 4 -8.77 -7.31 -6.42
C LEU A 4 -9.15 -8.13 -5.18
N GLY A 5 -9.17 -9.46 -5.30
CA GLY A 5 -9.44 -10.38 -4.20
C GLY A 5 -8.40 -10.26 -3.07
N MET A 6 -7.11 -10.18 -3.43
CA MET A 6 -6.02 -9.94 -2.48
C MET A 6 -6.14 -8.59 -1.77
N LEU A 7 -6.53 -7.54 -2.50
CA LEU A 7 -6.73 -6.21 -1.95
C LEU A 7 -7.88 -6.18 -0.94
N ILE A 8 -9.00 -6.84 -1.25
CA ILE A 8 -10.15 -6.97 -0.36
C ILE A 8 -9.78 -7.74 0.91
N LEU A 9 -9.06 -8.85 0.78
CA LEU A 9 -8.57 -9.63 1.91
C LEU A 9 -7.68 -8.79 2.83
N MET A 10 -6.76 -8.01 2.26
CA MET A 10 -5.89 -7.12 3.02
C MET A 10 -6.68 -6.02 3.73
N ARG A 11 -7.64 -5.39 3.05
CA ARG A 11 -8.54 -4.39 3.65
C ARG A 11 -9.32 -4.96 4.84
N PHE A 12 -9.83 -6.19 4.72
CA PHE A 12 -10.55 -6.86 5.79
C PHE A 12 -9.66 -7.11 7.01
N LEU A 13 -8.41 -7.54 6.77
CA LEU A 13 -7.44 -7.82 7.83
C LEU A 13 -7.01 -6.54 8.59
N ILE A 14 -6.79 -5.44 7.86
CA ILE A 14 -6.44 -4.13 8.46
C ILE A 14 -7.60 -3.54 9.27
N ASN A 15 -8.84 -3.62 8.77
CA ASN A 15 -10.01 -3.08 9.46
C ASN A 15 -10.48 -3.94 10.65
N GLY A 16 -10.04 -5.20 10.71
CA GLY A 16 -10.35 -6.14 11.78
C GLY A 16 -9.62 -5.85 13.11
N ASN A 17 -9.87 -6.70 14.10
CA ASN A 17 -9.24 -6.60 15.43
C ASN A 17 -7.72 -6.80 15.37
N TYR A 18 -7.24 -7.68 14.48
CA TYR A 18 -5.81 -7.95 14.30
C TYR A 18 -5.05 -6.74 13.74
N GLY A 19 -5.62 -6.01 12.78
CA GLY A 19 -5.02 -4.80 12.22
C GLY A 19 -4.79 -3.69 13.26
N ARG A 20 -5.76 -3.48 14.15
CA ARG A 20 -5.62 -2.54 15.28
C ARG A 20 -4.51 -2.97 16.24
N ALA A 21 -4.41 -4.27 16.54
CA ALA A 21 -3.36 -4.81 17.39
C ALA A 21 -1.96 -4.65 16.76
N PHE A 22 -1.83 -4.83 15.45
CA PHE A 22 -0.56 -4.58 14.74
C PHE A 22 -0.15 -3.11 14.79
N LYS A 23 -1.10 -2.19 14.63
CA LYS A 23 -0.81 -0.75 14.71
C LYS A 23 -0.33 -0.36 16.12
N ALA A 24 -0.98 -0.88 17.16
CA ALA A 24 -0.55 -0.66 18.54
C ALA A 24 0.86 -1.22 18.82
N CYS A 25 1.18 -2.42 18.33
CA CYS A 25 2.52 -3.01 18.49
C CYS A 25 3.61 -2.25 17.71
N ARG A 26 3.25 -1.56 16.63
CA ARG A 26 4.16 -0.73 15.82
C ARG A 26 4.49 0.60 16.51
N ASP A 27 3.51 1.19 17.19
CA ASP A 27 3.67 2.52 17.79
C ASP A 27 4.50 2.45 19.08
N ASP A 28 4.24 1.50 19.98
CA ASP A 28 5.10 1.25 21.15
C ASP A 28 5.04 -0.22 21.60
N PHE A 29 6.17 -0.92 21.51
CA PHE A 29 6.28 -2.33 21.86
C PHE A 29 6.21 -2.57 23.38
N VAL A 30 6.74 -1.65 24.19
CA VAL A 30 6.78 -1.77 25.64
C VAL A 30 5.38 -1.56 26.18
N ALA A 31 4.71 -0.49 25.73
CA ALA A 31 3.35 -0.19 26.13
C ALA A 31 2.36 -1.30 25.76
N ALA A 32 2.47 -1.86 24.54
CA ALA A 32 1.62 -2.98 24.11
C ALA A 32 1.83 -4.22 24.99
N SER A 33 3.06 -4.51 25.41
CA SER A 33 3.36 -5.64 26.29
C SER A 33 2.78 -5.47 27.69
N LEU A 34 2.72 -4.23 28.21
CA LEU A 34 2.13 -3.93 29.52
C LEU A 34 0.60 -4.05 29.52
N LEU A 35 -0.05 -3.79 28.38
CA LEU A 35 -1.50 -3.92 28.20
C LEU A 35 -1.96 -5.38 28.00
N GLY A 36 -1.08 -6.36 28.16
CA GLY A 36 -1.39 -7.78 28.06
C GLY A 36 -1.42 -8.34 26.64
N PHE A 37 -0.98 -7.56 25.63
CA PHE A 37 -0.84 -8.09 24.28
C PHE A 37 0.41 -9.00 24.19
N LYS A 38 0.24 -10.21 23.65
CA LYS A 38 1.34 -11.10 23.31
C LYS A 38 2.08 -10.58 22.06
N THR A 39 2.92 -9.57 22.23
CA THR A 39 3.66 -8.87 21.16
C THR A 39 4.44 -9.82 20.25
N ALA A 40 5.08 -10.85 20.82
CA ALA A 40 5.79 -11.88 20.06
C ALA A 40 4.89 -12.63 19.07
N HIS A 41 3.66 -12.97 19.46
CA HIS A 41 2.71 -13.66 18.59
C HIS A 41 2.28 -12.76 17.42
N TYR A 42 1.99 -11.48 17.69
CA TYR A 42 1.64 -10.52 16.64
C TYR A 42 2.80 -10.26 15.68
N ARG A 43 4.04 -10.27 16.15
CA ARG A 43 5.23 -10.12 15.29
C ARG A 43 5.37 -11.30 14.32
N VAL A 44 5.28 -12.54 14.81
CA VAL A 44 5.34 -13.73 13.96
C VAL A 44 4.15 -13.77 12.99
N LEU A 45 2.94 -13.41 13.45
CA LEU A 45 1.76 -13.36 12.60
C LEU A 45 1.92 -12.32 11.47
N SER A 46 2.44 -11.13 11.77
CA SER A 46 2.70 -10.09 10.77
C SER A 46 3.71 -10.56 9.72
N LEU A 47 4.75 -11.29 10.14
CA LEU A 47 5.74 -11.87 9.24
C LEU A 47 5.10 -12.96 8.36
N ALA A 48 4.32 -13.87 8.95
CA ALA A 48 3.63 -14.93 8.21
C ALA A 48 2.68 -14.39 7.14
N ILE A 49 1.89 -13.36 7.48
CA ILE A 49 1.01 -12.67 6.53
C ILE A 49 1.83 -12.04 5.40
N SER A 50 2.91 -11.32 5.72
CA SER A 50 3.76 -10.72 4.69
C SER A 50 4.39 -11.76 3.76
N GLY A 51 4.87 -12.89 4.32
CA GLY A 51 5.44 -14.00 3.57
C GLY A 51 4.43 -14.66 2.65
N PHE A 52 3.18 -14.80 3.09
CA PHE A 52 2.08 -15.31 2.26
C PHE A 52 1.84 -14.43 1.02
N TYR A 53 1.76 -13.10 1.20
CA TYR A 53 1.61 -12.17 0.07
C TYR A 53 2.83 -12.16 -0.86
N CYS A 54 4.06 -12.20 -0.31
CA CYS A 54 5.28 -12.30 -1.11
C CYS A 54 5.35 -13.61 -1.90
N GLY A 55 4.98 -14.75 -1.29
CA GLY A 55 4.96 -16.05 -1.95
C GLY A 55 3.97 -16.10 -3.11
N ILE A 56 2.77 -15.55 -2.92
CA ILE A 56 1.78 -15.42 -3.99
C ILE A 56 2.30 -14.51 -5.12
N ALA A 57 2.88 -13.36 -4.79
CA ALA A 57 3.41 -12.44 -5.79
C ALA A 57 4.54 -13.08 -6.61
N GLY A 58 5.48 -13.76 -5.95
CA GLY A 58 6.58 -14.47 -6.61
C GLY A 58 6.11 -15.66 -7.45
N GLY A 59 5.15 -16.45 -6.95
CA GLY A 59 4.55 -17.57 -7.69
C GLY A 59 3.80 -17.10 -8.94
N LEU A 60 3.06 -15.99 -8.83
CA LEU A 60 2.42 -15.36 -9.98
C LEU A 60 3.47 -14.86 -10.99
N MET A 61 4.52 -14.21 -10.51
CA MET A 61 5.61 -13.70 -11.35
C MET A 61 6.31 -14.83 -12.11
N ALA A 62 6.61 -15.96 -11.46
CA ALA A 62 7.18 -17.14 -12.11
C ALA A 62 6.24 -17.78 -13.14
N GLY A 63 4.92 -17.75 -12.89
CA GLY A 63 3.93 -18.21 -13.86
C GLY A 63 3.85 -17.33 -15.12
N PHE A 64 4.09 -16.02 -14.98
CA PHE A 64 4.11 -15.08 -16.12
C PHE A 64 5.46 -15.05 -16.85
N LEU A 65 6.56 -15.06 -16.12
CA LEU A 65 7.91 -15.12 -16.68
C LEU A 65 8.31 -16.58 -16.80
N THR A 66 7.97 -17.20 -17.93
CA THR A 66 8.32 -18.59 -18.29
C THR A 66 9.82 -18.90 -18.20
N TYR A 67 10.66 -17.85 -18.11
CA TYR A 67 12.09 -17.94 -17.89
C TYR A 67 12.53 -17.00 -16.76
N LEU A 68 13.26 -17.54 -15.77
CA LEU A 68 13.79 -16.78 -14.64
C LEU A 68 15.31 -16.65 -14.77
N GLN A 69 15.79 -15.41 -14.90
CA GLN A 69 17.21 -15.11 -14.92
C GLN A 69 17.64 -14.44 -13.59
N PRO A 70 18.80 -14.82 -12.99
CA PRO A 70 19.26 -14.26 -11.72
C PRO A 70 19.41 -12.74 -11.71
N ILE A 71 19.70 -12.14 -12.88
CA ILE A 71 19.82 -10.68 -13.06
C ILE A 71 18.54 -9.91 -12.72
N MET A 72 17.37 -10.57 -12.77
CA MET A 72 16.07 -9.97 -12.43
C MET A 72 15.90 -9.78 -10.90
N PHE A 73 16.67 -10.51 -10.09
CA PHE A 73 16.61 -10.52 -8.63
C PHE A 73 17.78 -9.76 -7.99
N ASP A 74 18.34 -8.79 -8.71
CA ASP A 74 19.43 -7.99 -8.19
C ASP A 74 18.99 -7.08 -7.02
N MET A 75 19.94 -6.70 -6.16
CA MET A 75 19.71 -5.82 -5.00
C MET A 75 18.99 -4.52 -5.41
N GLN A 76 19.33 -4.00 -6.59
CA GLN A 76 18.74 -2.81 -7.17
C GLN A 76 17.21 -2.92 -7.30
N LYS A 77 16.69 -4.11 -7.65
CA LYS A 77 15.24 -4.34 -7.79
C LYS A 77 14.52 -4.40 -6.45
N SER A 78 15.13 -4.99 -5.43
CA SER A 78 14.58 -4.98 -4.07
C SER A 78 14.47 -3.55 -3.53
N THR A 79 15.53 -2.75 -3.67
CA THR A 79 15.53 -1.34 -3.24
C THR A 79 14.51 -0.50 -4.01
N GLU A 80 14.37 -0.71 -5.32
CA GLU A 80 13.37 -0.04 -6.15
C GLU A 80 11.95 -0.32 -5.62
N LEU A 81 11.60 -1.60 -5.41
CA LEU A 81 10.28 -2.01 -4.91
C LEU A 81 9.99 -1.47 -3.51
N THR A 82 10.96 -1.52 -2.58
CA THR A 82 10.77 -0.95 -1.23
C THR A 82 10.60 0.55 -1.29
N ALA A 83 11.37 1.26 -2.12
CA ALA A 83 11.26 2.70 -2.26
C ALA A 83 9.87 3.11 -2.77
N VAL A 84 9.30 2.42 -3.78
CA VAL A 84 7.93 2.68 -4.27
C VAL A 84 6.90 2.62 -3.14
N VAL A 85 7.01 1.62 -2.27
CA VAL A 85 6.08 1.44 -1.14
C VAL A 85 6.25 2.56 -0.10
N VAL A 86 7.50 2.95 0.19
CA VAL A 86 7.79 4.10 1.07
C VAL A 86 7.19 5.39 0.51
N PHE A 87 7.30 5.61 -0.81
CA PHE A 87 6.72 6.75 -1.50
C PHE A 87 5.18 6.80 -1.38
N GLY A 88 4.52 5.65 -1.51
CA GLY A 88 3.06 5.56 -1.34
C GLY A 88 2.61 5.78 0.12
N GLY A 89 3.44 5.40 1.08
CA GLY A 89 3.26 5.63 2.53
C GLY A 89 3.16 4.32 3.31
N LEU A 90 4.03 4.14 4.32
CA LEU A 90 4.15 2.92 5.13
C LEU A 90 2.90 2.60 6.00
N GLY A 91 1.98 3.56 6.17
CA GLY A 91 0.79 3.43 7.01
C GLY A 91 -0.55 3.35 6.27
N SER A 92 -0.58 3.45 4.94
CA SER A 92 -1.81 3.53 4.15
C SER A 92 -1.78 2.56 2.97
N LEU A 93 -2.67 1.55 3.00
CA LEU A 93 -2.79 0.59 1.89
C LEU A 93 -3.16 1.29 0.58
N SER A 94 -4.05 2.29 0.64
CA SER A 94 -4.47 3.06 -0.55
C SER A 94 -3.32 3.89 -1.11
N GLY A 95 -2.49 4.45 -0.24
CA GLY A 95 -1.33 5.26 -0.61
C GLY A 95 -0.29 4.44 -1.35
N SER A 96 0.03 3.24 -0.84
CA SER A 96 0.93 2.30 -1.49
C SER A 96 0.46 1.87 -2.88
N ILE A 97 -0.84 1.64 -3.08
CA ILE A 97 -1.38 1.26 -4.39
C ILE A 97 -1.26 2.40 -5.38
N ILE A 98 -1.69 3.61 -5.01
CA ILE A 98 -1.61 4.80 -5.88
C ILE A 98 -0.14 5.13 -6.15
N GLY A 99 0.72 5.09 -5.13
CA GLY A 99 2.14 5.36 -5.25
C GLY A 99 2.84 4.39 -6.21
N THR A 100 2.50 3.10 -6.13
CA THR A 100 2.99 2.08 -7.06
C THR A 100 2.48 2.27 -8.47
N ALA A 101 1.21 2.61 -8.65
CA ALA A 101 0.66 2.88 -9.98
C ALA A 101 1.32 4.11 -10.63
N VAL A 102 1.46 5.21 -9.87
CA VAL A 102 2.06 6.45 -10.37
C VAL A 102 3.53 6.24 -10.72
N LEU A 103 4.34 5.74 -9.78
CA LEU A 103 5.76 5.52 -10.06
C LEU A 103 5.98 4.44 -11.12
N GLY A 104 5.14 3.40 -11.15
CA GLY A 104 5.20 2.38 -12.20
C GLY A 104 4.94 2.97 -13.60
N ILE A 105 3.94 3.84 -13.75
CA ILE A 105 3.68 4.52 -15.03
C ILE A 105 4.83 5.44 -15.40
N VAL A 106 5.37 6.18 -14.43
CA VAL A 106 6.53 7.04 -14.65
C VAL A 106 7.71 6.21 -15.14
N THR A 107 8.09 5.15 -14.43
CA THR A 107 9.24 4.31 -14.82
C THR A 107 9.02 3.62 -16.18
N GLU A 108 7.78 3.30 -16.52
CA GLU A 108 7.40 2.73 -17.83
C GLU A 108 7.56 3.74 -18.98
N VAL A 109 7.12 4.99 -18.78
CA VAL A 109 7.28 6.07 -19.77
C VAL A 109 8.76 6.43 -19.98
N PHE A 110 9.56 6.34 -18.91
CA PHE A 110 11.01 6.57 -18.96
C PHE A 110 11.83 5.32 -19.36
N ARG A 111 11.19 4.19 -19.68
CA ARG A 111 11.84 2.95 -20.17
C ARG A 111 12.85 3.15 -21.32
N PRO A 112 12.60 3.99 -22.36
CA PRO A 112 13.53 4.10 -23.48
C PRO A 112 14.86 4.80 -23.12
N ILE A 113 14.94 5.51 -21.98
CA ILE A 113 16.10 6.30 -21.58
C ILE A 113 16.93 5.56 -20.49
N SER A 114 17.19 4.26 -20.71
CA SER A 114 17.74 3.27 -19.76
C SER A 114 18.86 3.76 -18.83
N GLN A 115 19.74 4.65 -19.32
CA GLN A 115 20.89 5.21 -18.59
C GLN A 115 20.47 6.12 -17.42
N TYR A 116 19.44 6.96 -17.61
CA TYR A 116 19.04 8.00 -16.65
C TYR A 116 17.93 7.54 -15.71
N ARG A 117 17.40 6.31 -15.89
CA ARG A 117 16.28 5.77 -15.10
C ARG A 117 16.56 5.84 -13.60
N MET A 118 17.73 5.40 -13.16
CA MET A 118 18.08 5.34 -11.74
C MET A 118 18.23 6.73 -11.12
N LEU A 119 18.74 7.68 -11.90
CA LEU A 119 18.96 9.07 -11.48
C LEU A 119 17.63 9.84 -11.38
N ILE A 120 16.74 9.67 -12.37
CA ILE A 120 15.38 10.24 -12.36
C ILE A 120 14.56 9.63 -11.23
N TYR A 121 14.63 8.32 -11.03
CA TYR A 121 13.92 7.63 -9.95
C TYR A 121 14.35 8.12 -8.56
N GLY A 122 15.67 8.24 -8.33
CA GLY A 122 16.21 8.79 -7.09
C GLY A 122 15.83 10.26 -6.89
N ALA A 123 15.87 11.08 -7.95
CA ALA A 123 15.49 12.49 -7.87
C ALA A 123 14.00 12.64 -7.50
N ILE A 124 13.11 11.88 -8.13
CA ILE A 124 11.68 11.86 -7.81
C ILE A 124 11.47 11.44 -6.34
N MET A 125 12.12 10.37 -5.89
CA MET A 125 12.06 9.93 -4.49
C MET A 125 12.48 11.04 -3.51
N VAL A 126 13.60 11.69 -3.77
CA VAL A 126 14.13 12.76 -2.91
C VAL A 126 13.17 13.96 -2.89
N ILE A 127 12.67 14.40 -4.05
CA ILE A 127 11.72 15.51 -4.14
C ILE A 127 10.48 15.24 -3.27
N ILE A 128 9.96 14.01 -3.32
CA ILE A 128 8.77 13.66 -2.53
C ILE A 128 9.10 13.49 -1.04
N MET A 129 10.24 12.90 -0.69
CA MET A 129 10.67 12.86 0.72
C MET A 129 10.79 14.26 1.33
N VAL A 130 11.24 15.25 0.55
CA VAL A 130 11.31 16.65 0.96
C VAL A 130 9.91 17.28 1.03
N ALA A 131 9.04 17.04 0.06
CA ALA A 131 7.71 17.65 0.00
C ALA A 131 6.72 17.07 1.02
N ARG A 132 6.76 15.75 1.26
CA ARG A 132 5.86 14.99 2.13
C ARG A 132 6.60 13.75 2.69
N PRO A 133 7.28 13.85 3.84
CA PRO A 133 8.06 12.74 4.40
C PRO A 133 7.21 11.53 4.84
N GLU A 134 5.90 11.70 4.97
CA GLU A 134 4.97 10.58 5.23
C GLU A 134 4.49 9.85 3.96
N GLY A 135 4.88 10.30 2.76
CA GLY A 135 4.38 9.78 1.47
C GLY A 135 3.13 10.51 0.97
N ILE A 136 2.67 10.19 -0.26
CA ILE A 136 1.50 10.85 -0.91
C ILE A 136 0.24 10.80 -0.03
N MET A 137 0.15 9.80 0.85
CA MET A 137 -1.07 9.48 1.58
C MET A 137 -0.87 9.15 3.07
N GLY A 138 0.33 9.38 3.61
CA GLY A 138 0.69 9.29 5.03
C GLY A 138 -0.14 8.34 5.90
N GLN A 139 -0.85 8.93 6.85
CA GLN A 139 -1.77 8.25 7.77
C GLN A 139 -3.25 8.27 7.32
N HIS A 140 -3.54 8.99 6.23
CA HIS A 140 -4.91 9.13 5.74
C HIS A 140 -5.19 8.01 4.74
N GLU A 141 -5.81 6.94 5.21
CA GLU A 141 -6.54 6.09 4.30
C GLU A 141 -7.59 6.96 3.58
N ILE A 142 -7.70 6.88 2.25
CA ILE A 142 -9.01 7.11 1.62
C ILE A 142 -9.86 5.93 2.10
N GLY A 143 -10.37 6.11 3.32
CA GLY A 143 -11.48 5.36 3.85
C GLY A 143 -12.75 5.77 3.10
N PRO A 144 -13.80 4.94 3.18
CA PRO A 144 -15.03 5.04 2.38
C PRO A 144 -15.84 6.34 2.56
N LYS A 145 -15.38 7.32 3.35
CA LYS A 145 -16.05 8.64 3.49
C LYS A 145 -16.07 9.44 2.19
N LEU A 146 -15.04 9.34 1.34
CA LEU A 146 -15.02 10.05 0.05
C LEU A 146 -15.91 9.35 -1.00
N LEU A 147 -15.97 8.01 -0.97
CA LEU A 147 -16.84 7.23 -1.87
C LEU A 147 -18.31 7.33 -1.45
N ARG A 148 -18.58 7.44 -0.14
CA ARG A 148 -19.92 7.67 0.40
C ARG A 148 -20.41 9.11 0.16
N SER A 149 -19.53 10.12 0.08
CA SER A 149 -19.96 11.48 -0.31
C SER A 149 -20.27 11.62 -1.81
N LEU A 150 -19.65 10.79 -2.66
CA LEU A 150 -19.98 10.68 -4.08
C LEU A 150 -21.28 9.90 -4.33
N PHE A 151 -21.59 8.89 -3.51
CA PHE A 151 -22.80 8.06 -3.67
C PHE A 151 -24.01 8.55 -2.86
N SER A 152 -23.81 9.43 -1.86
CA SER A 152 -24.87 9.98 -0.99
C SER A 152 -25.29 11.39 -1.41
N ARG A 153 -25.40 11.67 -2.71
CA ARG A 153 -25.91 12.97 -3.22
C ARG A 153 -27.07 12.84 -4.22
N LYS A 154 -27.83 11.73 -4.19
CA LYS A 154 -28.94 11.51 -5.15
C LYS A 154 -30.31 11.10 -4.55
N THR A 155 -30.61 11.38 -3.28
CA THR A 155 -31.96 11.10 -2.74
C THR A 155 -32.42 12.08 -1.64
N VAL A 156 -32.33 13.40 -1.87
CA VAL A 156 -33.10 14.39 -1.10
C VAL A 156 -33.44 15.55 -2.04
N ASN A 157 -34.41 15.36 -2.93
CA ASN A 157 -35.04 16.43 -3.70
C ASN A 157 -36.37 15.91 -4.26
N GLU A 158 -37.30 15.49 -3.40
CA GLU A 158 -38.70 15.34 -3.82
C GLU A 158 -39.68 15.22 -2.64
N VAL A 159 -39.61 16.11 -1.64
CA VAL A 159 -40.73 16.30 -0.69
C VAL A 159 -40.76 17.76 -0.21
N ASP A 160 -41.17 18.67 -1.08
CA ASP A 160 -41.85 19.90 -0.65
C ASP A 160 -42.73 20.42 -1.79
N GLY A 161 -43.94 19.87 -1.87
CA GLY A 161 -44.89 20.12 -2.95
C GLY A 161 -46.34 20.21 -2.46
N THR A 162 -46.58 20.45 -1.17
CA THR A 162 -47.94 20.61 -0.65
C THR A 162 -47.96 21.54 0.56
N HIS A 163 -48.05 22.85 0.29
CA HIS A 163 -48.79 23.82 1.11
C HIS A 163 -49.21 24.99 0.21
N GLY A 164 -50.35 24.79 -0.47
CA GLY A 164 -51.36 25.81 -0.73
C GLY A 164 -52.60 25.43 0.09
#